data_AF-A0A956LK85-F1
#
_entry.id   AF-A0A956LK85-F1
#
_cell.length_a   1.000
_cell.length_b   1.000
_cell.length_c   1.000
_cell.angle_alpha   90.00
_cell.angle_beta   90.00
_cell.angle_gamma   90.00
#
_symmetry.space_group_name_H-M   'P 1'
#
loop_
_entity.id
_entity.type
_entity.pdbx_description
1 polymer ?
#
loop_
_entity_poly.entity_id
_entity_poly.type
_entity_poly.pdbx_seq_one_letter_code
_entity_poly.pdbx_strand_id
1 'polypeptide(L)'
;MAVLAGHNAHYSIRKAARLIGGGALRVERVPIDERFRVDARALASRLESLARERVEVLAVVTTAGTTATGSVDPMAEVAALQRERGFWWHVDAAYGGHFCASLFRADTSSPDERDLLGFPRARPSRDPAPDSSLPAHSLRALRAARHATSISIDPHKLGFVAKGCGALLLADPAWMSLLGEEAGYFRDEVPGVLPLGRQHSVASGLEGSRSGRAPISCYVTHRALPLHQGGLGALLERGVELAQRACRAMQALTVNGWRVRPLHEPDTNIVCAVVTRDGQRVEDCSRCAAAFVDALRAVGAPMCSLTVFRREEAPPLFDALLPALGVRVSSSSREVAALRFVFANPELSDAWPRDFTRVAAGALEEMTP
;
A
#
# COMPACT_ATOMS: atom_id res chain seq x y z
N MET A 1 5.23 -15.94 -21.16
CA MET A 1 5.47 -14.63 -20.51
C MET A 1 5.22 -14.73 -19.02
N ALA A 2 5.83 -13.87 -18.22
CA ALA A 2 5.67 -13.82 -16.77
C ALA A 2 5.45 -12.39 -16.26
N VAL A 3 4.68 -12.25 -15.18
CA VAL A 3 4.65 -11.06 -14.33
C VAL A 3 5.34 -11.42 -13.01
N LEU A 4 6.31 -10.63 -12.57
CA LEU A 4 6.95 -10.81 -11.26
C LEU A 4 6.28 -9.88 -10.25
N ALA A 5 5.94 -10.40 -9.07
CA ALA A 5 5.39 -9.61 -7.98
C ALA A 5 5.78 -10.22 -6.62
N GLY A 6 5.85 -9.44 -5.55
CA GLY A 6 6.13 -9.97 -4.21
C GLY A 6 5.15 -11.07 -3.78
N HIS A 7 5.58 -11.96 -2.88
CA HIS A 7 4.72 -13.02 -2.31
C HIS A 7 3.40 -12.48 -1.72
N ASN A 8 3.45 -11.27 -1.17
CA ASN A 8 2.34 -10.57 -0.54
C ASN A 8 1.64 -9.54 -1.45
N ALA A 9 1.91 -9.57 -2.76
CA ALA A 9 1.23 -8.72 -3.73
C ALA A 9 -0.29 -8.96 -3.71
N HIS A 10 -1.06 -7.90 -3.92
CA HIS A 10 -2.51 -7.99 -3.85
C HIS A 10 -3.07 -8.99 -4.88
N TYR A 11 -4.10 -9.73 -4.50
CA TYR A 11 -4.67 -10.80 -5.33
C TYR A 11 -5.16 -10.30 -6.71
N SER A 12 -5.42 -8.99 -6.85
CA SER A 12 -5.79 -8.36 -8.13
C SER A 12 -4.76 -8.61 -9.22
N ILE A 13 -3.46 -8.70 -8.90
CA ILE A 13 -2.40 -8.97 -9.90
C ILE A 13 -2.59 -10.36 -10.51
N ARG A 14 -2.80 -11.38 -9.68
CA ARG A 14 -3.10 -12.75 -10.14
C ARG A 14 -4.42 -12.82 -10.89
N LYS A 15 -5.44 -12.07 -10.44
CA LYS A 15 -6.73 -12.01 -11.13
C LYS A 15 -6.59 -11.35 -12.50
N ALA A 16 -5.86 -10.24 -12.62
CA ALA A 16 -5.59 -9.55 -13.87
C ALA A 16 -4.81 -10.45 -14.85
N ALA A 17 -3.76 -11.14 -14.36
CA ALA A 17 -3.00 -12.07 -15.18
C ALA A 17 -3.86 -13.22 -15.73
N ARG A 18 -4.80 -13.75 -14.92
CA ARG A 18 -5.75 -14.77 -15.38
C ARG A 18 -6.73 -14.23 -16.42
N LEU A 19 -7.26 -13.03 -16.21
CA LEU A 19 -8.23 -12.41 -17.12
C LEU A 19 -7.60 -12.05 -18.47
N ILE A 20 -6.43 -11.43 -18.47
CA ILE A 20 -5.78 -10.91 -19.69
C ILE A 20 -4.95 -12.00 -20.37
N GLY A 21 -4.34 -12.90 -19.60
CA GLY A 21 -3.38 -13.86 -20.12
C GLY A 21 -3.97 -15.18 -20.60
N GLY A 22 -5.28 -15.42 -20.45
CA GLY A 22 -5.92 -16.67 -20.88
C GLY A 22 -5.29 -17.94 -20.31
N GLY A 23 -4.62 -17.85 -19.15
CA GLY A 23 -3.85 -18.94 -18.54
C GLY A 23 -2.37 -19.04 -18.96
N ALA A 24 -1.94 -18.33 -20.00
CA ALA A 24 -0.54 -18.30 -20.47
C ALA A 24 0.34 -17.28 -19.73
N LEU A 25 -0.26 -16.28 -19.08
CA LEU A 25 0.46 -15.31 -18.25
C LEU A 25 0.57 -15.81 -16.82
N ARG A 26 1.76 -16.30 -16.46
CA ARG A 26 2.05 -16.73 -15.09
C ARG A 26 2.46 -15.56 -14.20
N VAL A 27 2.06 -15.59 -12.93
CA VAL A 27 2.56 -14.68 -11.90
C VAL A 27 3.63 -15.41 -11.10
N GLU A 28 4.87 -14.97 -11.27
CA GLU A 28 6.04 -15.45 -10.54
C GLU A 28 6.15 -14.66 -9.23
N ARG A 29 6.01 -15.38 -8.11
CA ARG A 29 6.13 -14.76 -6.79
C ARG A 29 7.61 -14.56 -6.46
N VAL A 30 7.97 -13.34 -6.07
CA VAL A 30 9.32 -12.93 -5.68
C VAL A 30 9.43 -12.95 -4.15
N PRO A 31 10.50 -13.56 -3.58
CA PRO A 31 10.72 -13.56 -2.15
C PRO A 31 10.62 -12.16 -1.53
N ILE A 32 10.15 -12.12 -0.29
CA ILE A 32 10.07 -10.92 0.54
C ILE A 32 10.98 -11.07 1.76
N ASP A 33 11.42 -9.95 2.32
CA ASP A 33 12.20 -9.90 3.56
C ASP A 33 11.32 -9.98 4.82
N GLU A 34 11.95 -9.97 5.99
CA GLU A 34 11.29 -9.95 7.30
C GLU A 34 10.45 -8.68 7.56
N ARG A 35 10.61 -7.64 6.74
CA ARG A 35 9.76 -6.44 6.74
C ARG A 35 8.66 -6.51 5.68
N PHE A 36 8.46 -7.68 5.09
CA PHE A 36 7.46 -7.97 4.06
C PHE A 36 7.61 -7.11 2.80
N ARG A 37 8.85 -6.73 2.46
CA ARG A 37 9.19 -6.01 1.23
C ARG A 37 9.82 -6.96 0.24
N VAL A 38 9.62 -6.75 -1.05
CA VAL A 38 10.30 -7.52 -2.10
C VAL A 38 11.82 -7.50 -1.89
N ASP A 39 12.45 -8.67 -1.92
CA ASP A 39 13.91 -8.78 -1.95
C ASP A 39 14.42 -8.44 -3.37
N ALA A 40 15.04 -7.27 -3.52
CA ALA A 40 15.57 -6.80 -4.79
C ALA A 40 16.68 -7.71 -5.37
N ARG A 41 17.45 -8.41 -4.52
CA ARG A 41 18.48 -9.36 -4.97
C ARG A 41 17.85 -10.64 -5.50
N ALA A 42 16.81 -11.12 -4.82
CA ALA A 42 16.02 -12.25 -5.30
C ALA A 42 15.30 -11.92 -6.61
N LEU A 43 14.76 -10.70 -6.74
CA LEU A 43 14.19 -10.19 -7.98
C LEU A 43 15.22 -10.22 -9.12
N ALA A 44 16.40 -9.65 -8.92
CA ALA A 44 17.48 -9.64 -9.92
C ALA A 44 17.86 -11.07 -10.36
N SER A 45 18.06 -11.96 -9.40
CA SER A 45 18.38 -13.37 -9.65
C SER A 45 17.27 -14.08 -10.44
N ARG A 46 16.00 -13.77 -10.15
CA ARG A 46 14.86 -14.37 -10.87
C ARG A 46 14.77 -13.84 -12.29
N LEU A 47 14.99 -12.55 -12.52
CA LEU A 47 15.05 -11.98 -13.88
C LEU A 47 16.13 -12.67 -14.72
N GLU A 48 17.31 -12.94 -14.15
CA GLU A 48 18.38 -13.68 -14.82
C GLU A 48 18.02 -15.14 -15.14
N SER A 49 17.36 -15.82 -14.19
CA SER A 49 16.88 -17.19 -14.42
C SER A 49 15.86 -17.24 -15.56
N LEU A 50 14.90 -16.32 -15.57
CA LEU A 50 13.88 -16.25 -16.61
C LEU A 50 14.47 -15.95 -17.99
N ALA A 51 15.48 -15.08 -18.06
CA ALA A 51 16.22 -14.84 -19.29
C ALA A 51 16.89 -16.13 -19.82
N ARG A 52 17.54 -16.90 -18.95
CA ARG A 52 18.14 -18.21 -19.30
C ARG A 52 17.09 -19.24 -19.72
N GLU A 53 15.92 -19.24 -19.08
CA GLU A 53 14.75 -20.07 -19.43
C GLU A 53 14.06 -19.61 -20.72
N ARG A 54 14.50 -18.50 -21.34
CA ARG A 54 13.83 -17.85 -22.49
C ARG A 54 12.37 -17.49 -22.21
N VAL A 55 12.08 -17.07 -20.98
CA VAL A 55 10.76 -16.61 -20.57
C VAL A 55 10.75 -15.09 -20.53
N GLU A 56 9.95 -14.49 -21.40
CA GLU A 56 9.77 -13.04 -21.44
C GLU A 56 9.08 -12.53 -20.17
N VAL A 57 9.63 -11.48 -19.59
CA VAL A 57 9.07 -10.75 -18.46
C VAL A 57 8.20 -9.62 -19.01
N LEU A 58 6.88 -9.77 -18.88
CA LEU A 58 5.94 -8.73 -19.28
C LEU A 58 6.06 -7.53 -18.36
N ALA A 59 6.01 -7.77 -17.05
CA ALA A 59 6.05 -6.70 -16.06
C ALA A 59 6.64 -7.16 -14.72
N VAL A 60 7.21 -6.20 -14.00
CA VAL A 60 7.53 -6.30 -12.57
C VAL A 60 6.57 -5.40 -11.80
N VAL A 61 5.97 -5.92 -10.74
CA VAL A 61 5.05 -5.19 -9.86
C VAL A 61 5.69 -5.03 -8.49
N THR A 62 5.83 -3.78 -8.04
CA THR A 62 6.18 -3.43 -6.66
C THR A 62 5.01 -2.74 -5.99
N THR A 63 4.93 -2.80 -4.66
CA THR A 63 3.84 -2.22 -3.89
C THR A 63 4.31 -1.09 -2.98
N ALA A 64 3.64 0.06 -3.04
CA ALA A 64 3.75 1.15 -2.07
C ALA A 64 2.59 1.01 -1.07
N GLY A 65 2.85 0.37 0.06
CA GLY A 65 1.84 0.10 1.09
C GLY A 65 1.09 -1.21 0.81
N THR A 66 1.70 -2.33 1.17
CA THR A 66 1.06 -3.66 1.06
C THR A 66 -0.22 -3.74 1.90
N THR A 67 -1.17 -4.56 1.48
CA THR A 67 -2.52 -4.58 2.08
C THR A 67 -2.50 -4.95 3.56
N ALA A 68 -1.74 -5.99 3.92
CA ALA A 68 -1.69 -6.48 5.29
C ALA A 68 -0.84 -5.57 6.17
N THR A 69 0.41 -5.33 5.79
CA THR A 69 1.44 -4.74 6.65
C THR A 69 1.78 -3.29 6.35
N GLY A 70 1.28 -2.73 5.24
CA GLY A 70 1.62 -1.38 4.81
C GLY A 70 3.09 -1.21 4.42
N SER A 71 3.79 -2.30 4.10
CA SER A 71 5.19 -2.31 3.69
C SER A 71 5.39 -1.58 2.37
N VAL A 72 6.53 -0.91 2.20
CA VAL A 72 6.90 -0.20 0.97
C VAL A 72 8.11 -0.88 0.35
N ASP A 73 7.94 -1.41 -0.86
CA ASP A 73 8.99 -2.12 -1.58
C ASP A 73 10.20 -1.23 -1.92
N PRO A 74 11.40 -1.82 -2.14
CA PRO A 74 12.64 -1.09 -2.45
C PRO A 74 12.64 -0.57 -3.90
N MET A 75 11.82 0.44 -4.18
CA MET A 75 11.59 0.96 -5.54
C MET A 75 12.81 1.65 -6.17
N ALA A 76 13.76 2.15 -5.37
CA ALA A 76 14.99 2.74 -5.91
C ALA A 76 15.90 1.66 -6.53
N GLU A 77 15.97 0.51 -5.88
CA GLU A 77 16.69 -0.68 -6.30
C GLU A 77 16.01 -1.29 -7.54
N VAL A 78 14.68 -1.37 -7.56
CA VAL A 78 13.91 -1.82 -8.74
C VAL A 78 14.04 -0.86 -9.92
N ALA A 79 14.06 0.45 -9.69
CA ALA A 79 14.31 1.44 -10.74
C ALA A 79 15.71 1.27 -11.37
N ALA A 80 16.72 0.90 -10.58
CA ALA A 80 18.04 0.59 -11.11
C ALA A 80 18.02 -0.65 -12.01
N LEU A 81 17.35 -1.72 -11.58
CA LEU A 81 17.16 -2.94 -12.39
C LEU A 81 16.38 -2.67 -13.68
N GLN A 82 15.35 -1.82 -13.62
CA GLN A 82 14.53 -1.46 -14.77
C GLN A 82 15.35 -0.73 -15.85
N ARG A 83 16.21 0.21 -15.45
CA ARG A 83 17.13 0.91 -16.37
C ARG A 83 18.14 -0.02 -17.02
N GLU A 84 18.60 -1.05 -16.31
CA GLU A 84 19.58 -2.01 -16.81
C GLU A 84 18.95 -3.03 -17.78
N ARG A 85 17.73 -3.48 -17.48
CA ARG A 85 17.15 -4.69 -18.10
C ARG A 85 15.92 -4.46 -18.98
N GLY A 86 15.32 -3.26 -18.94
CA GLY A 86 14.24 -2.87 -19.85
C GLY A 86 12.95 -3.69 -19.72
N PHE A 87 12.28 -3.62 -18.56
CA PHE A 87 10.97 -4.24 -18.34
C PHE A 87 9.89 -3.20 -17.99
N TRP A 88 8.62 -3.53 -18.23
CA TRP A 88 7.51 -2.73 -17.72
C TRP A 88 7.50 -2.78 -16.20
N TRP A 89 7.60 -1.63 -15.55
CA TRP A 89 7.53 -1.56 -14.09
C TRP A 89 6.22 -0.89 -13.66
N HIS A 90 5.38 -1.66 -12.99
CA HIS A 90 4.16 -1.15 -12.36
C HIS A 90 4.37 -0.97 -10.86
N VAL A 91 3.96 0.18 -10.33
CA VAL A 91 3.83 0.39 -8.89
C VAL A 91 2.36 0.29 -8.50
N ASP A 92 2.01 -0.74 -7.73
CA ASP A 92 0.75 -0.76 -6.99
C ASP A 92 0.88 0.18 -5.79
N ALA A 93 0.52 1.44 -6.00
CA ALA A 93 0.43 2.46 -4.97
C ALA A 93 -1.03 2.72 -4.57
N ALA A 94 -1.90 1.72 -4.73
CA ALA A 94 -3.33 1.88 -4.50
C ALA A 94 -3.58 2.42 -3.09
N TYR A 95 -2.89 1.87 -2.09
CA TYR A 95 -2.94 2.37 -0.71
C TYR A 95 -1.96 3.53 -0.48
N GLY A 96 -0.65 3.32 -0.72
CA GLY A 96 0.39 4.23 -0.26
C GLY A 96 0.74 5.39 -1.20
N GLY A 97 0.09 5.52 -2.36
CA GLY A 97 0.43 6.55 -3.35
C GLY A 97 0.26 7.99 -2.84
N HIS A 98 -0.73 8.24 -1.99
CA HIS A 98 -0.95 9.58 -1.42
C HIS A 98 0.12 9.99 -0.39
N PHE A 99 0.92 9.07 0.14
CA PHE A 99 2.09 9.44 0.94
C PHE A 99 3.14 10.22 0.13
N CYS A 100 3.06 10.24 -1.20
CA CYS A 100 3.86 11.17 -2.01
C CYS A 100 3.61 12.65 -1.67
N ALA A 101 2.46 13.00 -1.08
CA ALA A 101 2.20 14.35 -0.58
C ALA A 101 3.22 14.77 0.49
N SER A 102 3.78 13.83 1.25
CA SER A 102 4.83 14.05 2.25
C SER A 102 6.20 14.38 1.65
N LEU A 103 6.39 14.24 0.33
CA LEU A 103 7.70 14.43 -0.29
C LEU A 103 8.06 15.89 -0.53
N PHE A 104 7.06 16.78 -0.64
CA PHE A 104 7.19 18.11 -1.19
C PHE A 104 6.57 19.17 -0.26
N ARG A 105 7.21 20.33 -0.14
CA ARG A 105 6.65 21.49 0.56
C ARG A 105 5.55 22.16 -0.26
N ALA A 106 4.77 23.06 0.36
CA ALA A 106 3.91 23.95 -0.39
C ALA A 106 4.76 24.96 -1.18
N ASP A 107 4.41 25.22 -2.44
CA ASP A 107 4.98 26.32 -3.20
C ASP A 107 4.33 27.64 -2.75
N THR A 108 5.09 28.45 -2.00
CA THR A 108 4.67 29.78 -1.53
C THR A 108 5.06 30.91 -2.47
N SER A 109 5.73 30.60 -3.60
CA SER A 109 6.20 31.59 -4.57
C SER A 109 5.18 31.90 -5.67
N SER A 110 4.19 31.02 -5.85
CA SER A 110 3.11 31.21 -6.81
C SER A 110 2.14 32.31 -6.36
N PRO A 111 1.67 33.20 -7.27
CA PRO A 111 0.64 34.19 -6.95
C PRO A 111 -0.64 33.51 -6.42
N ASP A 112 -1.49 34.24 -5.67
CA ASP A 112 -2.82 33.79 -5.17
C ASP A 112 -3.82 33.62 -6.33
N GLU A 113 -3.46 32.79 -7.31
CA GLU A 113 -4.34 32.38 -8.39
C GLU A 113 -5.34 31.36 -7.86
N ARG A 114 -6.61 31.61 -8.18
CA ARG A 114 -7.69 30.69 -7.87
C ARG A 114 -8.10 29.93 -9.13
N ASP A 115 -8.52 28.69 -8.96
CA ASP A 115 -9.16 27.95 -10.04
C ASP A 115 -10.62 28.40 -10.26
N LEU A 116 -11.31 27.77 -11.22
CA LEU A 116 -12.71 28.09 -11.55
C LEU A 116 -13.69 27.87 -10.38
N LEU A 117 -13.28 27.17 -9.32
CA LEU A 117 -14.08 26.91 -8.12
C LEU A 117 -13.61 27.77 -6.93
N GLY A 118 -12.67 28.70 -7.14
CA GLY A 118 -12.19 29.62 -6.11
C GLY A 118 -11.09 29.05 -5.21
N PHE A 119 -10.57 27.84 -5.47
CA PHE A 119 -9.52 27.23 -4.66
C PHE A 119 -8.13 27.77 -5.02
N PRO A 120 -7.23 27.96 -4.03
CA PRO A 120 -5.84 28.31 -4.30
C PRO A 120 -5.17 27.29 -5.22
N ARG A 121 -4.41 27.77 -6.21
CA ARG A 121 -3.64 26.91 -7.12
C ARG A 121 -2.31 26.43 -6.55
N ALA A 122 -2.07 26.58 -5.25
CA ALA A 122 -0.82 26.19 -4.58
C ALA A 122 -0.34 24.82 -5.06
N ARG A 123 0.84 24.79 -5.67
CA ARG A 123 1.46 23.58 -6.21
C ARG A 123 2.39 22.98 -5.17
N PRO A 124 2.69 21.69 -5.22
CA PRO A 124 3.83 21.14 -4.50
C PRO A 124 5.11 21.82 -5.02
N SER A 125 5.97 22.29 -4.12
CA SER A 125 7.32 22.76 -4.45
C SER A 125 8.14 21.59 -5.00
N ARG A 126 9.15 21.90 -5.83
CA ARG A 126 10.16 20.92 -6.23
C ARG A 126 11.12 20.59 -5.09
N ASP A 127 11.13 21.40 -4.03
CA ASP A 127 11.99 21.20 -2.87
C ASP A 127 11.51 20.04 -2.01
N PRO A 128 12.41 19.13 -1.57
CA PRO A 128 12.05 18.05 -0.69
C PRO A 128 11.61 18.57 0.68
N ALA A 129 10.60 17.94 1.27
CA ALA A 129 10.28 18.10 2.68
C ALA A 129 11.39 17.47 3.55
N PRO A 130 12.06 18.23 4.44
CA PRO A 130 13.14 17.69 5.27
C PRO A 130 12.65 16.94 6.52
N ASP A 131 11.43 17.22 7.00
CA ASP A 131 10.95 16.80 8.32
C ASP A 131 9.78 15.81 8.25
N SER A 132 9.76 14.92 7.26
CA SER A 132 8.66 13.96 7.11
C SER A 132 8.74 12.84 8.15
N SER A 133 7.60 12.48 8.73
CA SER A 133 7.47 11.38 9.69
C SER A 133 7.53 9.98 9.05
N LEU A 134 7.55 9.89 7.72
CA LEU A 134 7.78 8.61 7.03
C LEU A 134 9.23 8.13 7.21
N PRO A 135 9.46 6.82 7.33
CA PRO A 135 10.81 6.27 7.34
C PRO A 135 11.61 6.66 6.08
N ALA A 136 12.91 6.89 6.24
CA ALA A 136 13.79 7.32 5.15
C ALA A 136 13.80 6.37 3.94
N HIS A 137 13.64 5.06 4.16
CA HIS A 137 13.53 4.10 3.06
C HIS A 137 12.22 4.27 2.29
N SER A 138 11.10 4.50 2.98
CA SER A 138 9.79 4.74 2.35
C SER A 138 9.84 6.01 1.50
N LEU A 139 10.43 7.10 2.01
CA LEU A 139 10.61 8.35 1.26
C LEU A 139 11.46 8.13 0.01
N ARG A 140 12.57 7.38 0.12
CA ARG A 140 13.43 7.04 -1.03
C ARG A 140 12.67 6.22 -2.08
N ALA A 141 11.90 5.22 -1.65
CA ALA A 141 11.12 4.37 -2.53
C ALA A 141 10.01 5.16 -3.25
N LEU A 142 9.23 5.95 -2.51
CA LEU A 142 8.16 6.79 -3.09
C LEU A 142 8.71 7.81 -4.09
N ARG A 143 9.88 8.41 -3.82
CA ARG A 143 10.56 9.27 -4.81
C ARG A 143 10.96 8.51 -6.06
N ALA A 144 11.41 7.27 -5.94
CA ALA A 144 11.81 6.44 -7.07
C ALA A 144 10.61 5.97 -7.93
N ALA A 145 9.40 5.90 -7.36
CA ALA A 145 8.19 5.50 -8.07
C ALA A 145 7.89 6.37 -9.29
N ARG A 146 8.39 7.62 -9.36
CA ARG A 146 8.30 8.50 -10.55
C ARG A 146 8.93 7.90 -11.83
N HIS A 147 9.80 6.90 -11.68
CA HIS A 147 10.46 6.21 -12.79
C HIS A 147 9.67 4.98 -13.25
N ALA A 148 8.59 4.62 -12.55
CA ALA A 148 7.73 3.52 -12.95
C ALA A 148 7.03 3.82 -14.27
N THR A 149 6.81 2.76 -15.05
CA THR A 149 6.08 2.79 -16.30
C THR A 149 4.59 3.09 -16.05
N SER A 150 4.03 2.52 -14.99
CA SER A 150 2.68 2.86 -14.55
C SER A 150 2.49 2.78 -13.04
N ILE A 151 1.51 3.51 -12.52
CA ILE A 151 1.19 3.55 -11.09
C ILE A 151 -0.32 3.42 -10.91
N SER A 152 -0.76 2.46 -10.10
CA SER A 152 -2.14 2.44 -9.59
C SER A 152 -2.23 3.27 -8.31
N ILE A 153 -3.26 4.09 -8.14
CA ILE A 153 -3.52 4.88 -6.93
C ILE A 153 -5.02 4.97 -6.67
N ASP A 154 -5.46 4.80 -5.42
CA ASP A 154 -6.88 4.91 -5.07
C ASP A 154 -7.15 6.15 -4.21
N PRO A 155 -7.69 7.23 -4.80
CA PRO A 155 -8.23 8.36 -4.02
C PRO A 155 -9.23 7.94 -2.94
N HIS A 156 -9.97 6.84 -3.16
CA HIS A 156 -10.90 6.33 -2.15
C HIS A 156 -10.26 5.58 -0.98
N LYS A 157 -8.92 5.45 -0.95
CA LYS A 157 -8.16 4.91 0.19
C LYS A 157 -7.60 6.07 1.02
N LEU A 158 -6.34 6.44 0.81
CA LEU A 158 -5.66 7.50 1.56
C LEU A 158 -5.83 8.90 0.94
N GLY A 159 -6.59 9.03 -0.16
CA GLY A 159 -6.98 10.33 -0.72
C GLY A 159 -8.24 10.93 -0.07
N PHE A 160 -8.88 10.23 0.87
CA PHE A 160 -10.12 10.66 1.54
C PHE A 160 -11.28 11.01 0.58
N VAL A 161 -11.31 10.37 -0.59
CA VAL A 161 -12.42 10.48 -1.55
C VAL A 161 -13.44 9.38 -1.28
N ALA A 162 -14.71 9.61 -1.62
CA ALA A 162 -15.73 8.57 -1.52
C ALA A 162 -15.39 7.35 -2.41
N LYS A 163 -15.82 6.16 -1.99
CA LYS A 163 -15.62 4.90 -2.73
C LYS A 163 -16.10 5.00 -4.17
N GLY A 164 -15.41 4.25 -5.05
CA GLY A 164 -15.64 4.30 -6.50
C GLY A 164 -14.71 5.28 -7.24
N CYS A 165 -13.55 5.59 -6.68
CA CYS A 165 -12.54 6.44 -7.31
C CYS A 165 -11.15 5.78 -7.24
N GLY A 166 -10.77 5.07 -8.30
CA GLY A 166 -9.41 4.58 -8.52
C GLY A 166 -8.80 5.27 -9.74
N ALA A 167 -7.47 5.28 -9.85
CA ALA A 167 -6.77 5.89 -10.96
C ALA A 167 -5.54 5.07 -11.38
N LEU A 168 -5.29 5.05 -12.68
CA LEU A 168 -4.07 4.56 -13.29
C LEU A 168 -3.30 5.76 -13.85
N LEU A 169 -2.05 5.90 -13.46
CA LEU A 169 -1.11 6.88 -13.99
C LEU A 169 -0.13 6.17 -14.91
N LEU A 170 0.14 6.76 -16.08
CA LEU A 170 1.09 6.25 -17.05
C LEU A 170 2.22 7.28 -17.21
N ALA A 171 3.46 6.80 -17.29
CA ALA A 171 4.59 7.71 -17.54
C ALA A 171 4.52 8.34 -18.94
N ASP A 172 4.05 7.57 -19.92
CA ASP A 172 3.75 8.05 -21.26
C ASP A 172 2.23 7.92 -21.53
N PRO A 173 1.50 9.04 -21.73
CA PRO A 173 0.08 8.99 -22.05
C PRO A 173 -0.22 8.31 -23.39
N ALA A 174 0.76 8.19 -24.29
CA ALA A 174 0.59 7.50 -25.56
C ALA A 174 0.24 6.01 -25.36
N TRP A 175 0.62 5.39 -24.24
CA TRP A 175 0.26 4.01 -23.93
C TRP A 175 -1.24 3.79 -23.71
N MET A 176 -2.03 4.85 -23.48
CA MET A 176 -3.49 4.73 -23.48
C MET A 176 -4.04 4.25 -24.82
N SER A 177 -3.34 4.53 -25.94
CA SER A 177 -3.74 4.08 -27.27
C SER A 177 -3.70 2.55 -27.42
N LEU A 178 -2.95 1.83 -26.59
CA LEU A 178 -2.92 0.36 -26.59
C LEU A 178 -4.25 -0.25 -26.16
N LEU A 179 -5.08 0.51 -25.45
CA LEU A 179 -6.43 0.14 -25.03
C LEU A 179 -7.50 0.82 -25.89
N GLY A 180 -7.08 1.63 -26.86
CA GLY A 180 -7.94 2.45 -27.69
C GLY A 180 -8.63 1.62 -28.77
N GLU A 181 -9.96 1.69 -28.82
CA GLU A 181 -10.75 1.15 -29.94
C GLU A 181 -11.50 2.29 -30.65
N GLU A 182 -11.41 2.34 -31.97
CA GLU A 182 -12.14 3.34 -32.76
C GLU A 182 -13.59 2.90 -32.96
N ALA A 183 -14.51 3.56 -32.26
CA ALA A 183 -15.93 3.43 -32.50
C ALA A 183 -16.34 4.35 -33.66
N GLY A 184 -16.65 3.79 -34.83
CA GLY A 184 -16.94 4.54 -36.07
C GLY A 184 -18.14 5.50 -36.05
N TYR A 185 -18.87 5.59 -34.95
CA TYR A 185 -19.93 6.57 -34.73
C TYR A 185 -19.43 7.85 -34.02
N PHE A 186 -18.20 7.87 -33.51
CA PHE A 186 -17.54 9.10 -33.06
C PHE A 186 -16.91 9.81 -34.26
N ARG A 187 -17.48 10.95 -34.67
CA ARG A 187 -16.85 11.88 -35.62
C ARG A 187 -16.36 13.08 -34.83
N ASP A 188 -15.04 13.23 -34.72
CA ASP A 188 -14.42 14.40 -34.08
C ASP A 188 -14.60 15.69 -34.91
N GLU A 189 -14.97 15.55 -36.18
CA GLU A 189 -15.18 16.65 -37.11
C GLU A 189 -16.67 16.85 -37.41
N VAL A 190 -17.37 17.48 -36.46
CA VAL A 190 -18.68 18.09 -36.72
C VAL A 190 -18.47 19.60 -36.83
N PRO A 191 -18.79 20.25 -37.97
CA PRO A 191 -18.64 21.69 -38.12
C PRO A 191 -19.36 22.45 -36.99
N GLY A 192 -18.63 23.33 -36.29
CA GLY A 192 -19.16 24.15 -35.18
C GLY A 192 -19.07 23.51 -33.79
N VAL A 193 -18.59 22.28 -33.66
CA VAL A 193 -18.33 21.63 -32.36
C VAL A 193 -16.83 21.69 -32.06
N LEU A 194 -16.46 22.11 -30.85
CA LEU A 194 -15.07 22.03 -30.39
C LEU A 194 -14.65 20.54 -30.39
N PRO A 195 -13.62 20.15 -31.15
CA PRO A 195 -13.18 18.77 -31.14
C PRO A 195 -12.78 18.39 -29.72
N LEU A 196 -13.31 17.27 -29.22
CA LEU A 196 -13.00 16.73 -27.89
C LEU A 196 -11.54 16.27 -27.77
N GLY A 197 -10.77 16.36 -28.86
CA GLY A 197 -9.44 15.77 -29.01
C GLY A 197 -9.53 14.25 -29.04
N ARG A 198 -8.48 13.57 -29.51
CA ARG A 198 -8.34 12.10 -29.50
C ARG A 198 -8.34 11.46 -28.09
N GLN A 199 -8.83 12.15 -27.06
CA GLN A 199 -8.86 11.73 -25.66
C GLN A 199 -10.29 11.44 -25.21
N HIS A 200 -11.03 10.66 -25.99
CA HIS A 200 -12.27 10.06 -25.52
C HIS A 200 -11.94 9.05 -24.42
N SER A 201 -12.08 9.48 -23.16
CA SER A 201 -11.71 8.69 -21.98
C SER A 201 -12.39 7.33 -21.91
N VAL A 202 -13.58 7.19 -22.51
CA VAL A 202 -14.35 5.94 -22.63
C VAL A 202 -13.72 4.99 -23.64
N ALA A 203 -13.23 5.50 -24.77
CA ALA A 203 -12.65 4.68 -25.84
C ALA A 203 -11.24 4.17 -25.50
N SER A 204 -10.58 4.77 -24.50
CA SER A 204 -9.17 4.50 -24.16
C SER A 204 -8.99 3.77 -22.82
N GLY A 205 -10.07 3.24 -22.22
CA GLY A 205 -10.02 2.58 -20.91
C GLY A 205 -10.82 1.28 -20.87
N LEU A 206 -10.52 0.43 -19.88
CA LEU A 206 -11.20 -0.87 -19.72
C LEU A 206 -12.70 -0.74 -19.40
N GLU A 207 -13.08 0.35 -18.74
CA GLU A 207 -14.47 0.63 -18.36
C GLU A 207 -15.17 1.50 -19.40
N GLY A 208 -16.43 1.18 -19.71
CA GLY A 208 -17.31 2.02 -20.53
C GLY A 208 -17.86 3.22 -19.74
N SER A 209 -19.18 3.22 -19.52
CA SER A 209 -19.86 4.27 -18.76
C SER A 209 -19.31 4.41 -17.33
N ARG A 210 -18.93 5.63 -16.96
CA ARG A 210 -18.35 5.97 -15.66
C ARG A 210 -19.03 7.19 -15.07
N SER A 211 -19.09 7.27 -13.74
CA SER A 211 -19.68 8.42 -13.06
C SER A 211 -18.75 9.62 -13.09
N GLY A 212 -19.24 10.77 -13.57
CA GLY A 212 -18.54 12.07 -13.43
C GLY A 212 -18.34 12.51 -11.98
N ARG A 213 -19.04 11.89 -11.01
CA ARG A 213 -18.91 12.21 -9.58
C ARG A 213 -17.53 11.90 -9.04
N ALA A 214 -16.90 10.80 -9.46
CA ALA A 214 -15.61 10.38 -8.95
C ALA A 214 -14.48 11.40 -9.24
N PRO A 215 -14.27 11.85 -10.50
CA PRO A 215 -13.24 12.85 -10.79
C PRO A 215 -13.55 14.22 -10.14
N ILE A 216 -14.83 14.63 -10.07
CA ILE A 216 -15.21 15.90 -9.40
C ILE A 216 -14.93 15.81 -7.90
N SER A 217 -15.31 14.70 -7.23
CA SER A 217 -15.04 14.52 -5.81
C SER A 217 -13.53 14.50 -5.54
N CYS A 218 -12.75 13.81 -6.36
CA CYS A 218 -11.29 13.81 -6.27
C CYS A 218 -10.70 15.21 -6.44
N TYR A 219 -11.18 15.96 -7.45
CA TYR A 219 -10.76 17.34 -7.70
C TYR A 219 -11.00 18.24 -6.49
N VAL A 220 -12.24 18.29 -5.99
CA VAL A 220 -12.63 19.14 -4.85
C VAL A 220 -11.85 18.74 -3.60
N THR A 221 -11.74 17.44 -3.31
CA THR A 221 -11.00 16.95 -2.14
C THR A 221 -9.52 17.36 -2.20
N HIS A 222 -8.83 17.16 -3.33
CA HIS A 222 -7.41 17.52 -3.44
C HIS A 222 -7.16 19.03 -3.55
N ARG A 223 -8.18 19.85 -3.83
CA ARG A 223 -8.10 21.31 -3.70
C ARG A 223 -8.26 21.77 -2.25
N ALA A 224 -9.17 21.13 -1.50
CA ALA A 224 -9.33 21.38 -0.08
C ALA A 224 -8.15 20.82 0.75
N LEU A 225 -7.56 19.70 0.30
CA LEU A 225 -6.41 19.03 0.89
C LEU A 225 -5.30 18.89 -0.17
N PRO A 226 -4.50 19.96 -0.41
CA PRO A 226 -3.45 19.94 -1.42
C PRO A 226 -2.44 18.81 -1.25
N LEU A 227 -1.92 18.29 -2.36
CA LEU A 227 -1.01 17.15 -2.42
C LEU A 227 0.45 17.52 -2.09
N HIS A 228 0.65 18.14 -0.93
CA HIS A 228 1.96 18.52 -0.38
C HIS A 228 1.96 18.37 1.14
N GLN A 229 3.12 18.52 1.78
CA GLN A 229 3.31 18.22 3.20
C GLN A 229 2.39 19.07 4.08
N GLY A 230 2.16 20.35 3.75
CA GLY A 230 1.24 21.23 4.50
C GLY A 230 -0.26 20.98 4.27
N GLY A 231 -0.64 19.99 3.44
CA GLY A 231 -2.02 19.68 3.10
C GLY A 231 -2.34 18.23 3.47
N LEU A 232 -2.65 17.40 2.47
CA LEU A 232 -2.89 15.97 2.67
C LEU A 232 -1.70 15.26 3.35
N GLY A 233 -0.46 15.68 3.06
CA GLY A 233 0.73 15.10 3.66
C GLY A 233 0.73 15.15 5.19
N ALA A 234 0.32 16.27 5.80
CA ALA A 234 0.25 16.42 7.24
C ALA A 234 -0.76 15.45 7.89
N LEU A 235 -1.93 15.25 7.25
CA LEU A 235 -2.93 14.30 7.74
C LEU A 235 -2.39 12.86 7.71
N LEU A 236 -1.68 12.50 6.65
CA LEU A 236 -1.11 11.19 6.48
C LEU A 236 0.09 10.95 7.42
N GLU A 237 0.96 11.94 7.60
CA GLU A 237 2.10 11.88 8.53
C GLU A 237 1.66 11.68 9.97
N ARG A 238 0.59 12.36 10.41
CA ARG A 238 -0.02 12.11 11.73
C ARG A 238 -0.39 10.64 11.93
N GLY A 239 -0.96 10.00 10.91
CA GLY A 239 -1.28 8.58 10.95
C GLY A 239 -0.05 7.69 11.09
N VAL A 240 1.05 8.03 10.41
CA VAL A 240 2.34 7.32 10.50
C VAL A 240 2.97 7.49 11.88
N GLU A 241 2.99 8.71 12.43
CA GLU A 241 3.50 8.99 13.77
C GLU A 241 2.75 8.18 14.84
N LEU A 242 1.43 8.14 14.72
CA LEU A 242 0.59 7.37 15.63
C LEU A 242 0.86 5.86 15.50
N ALA A 243 1.01 5.37 14.27
CA ALA A 243 1.40 3.98 14.01
C ALA A 243 2.75 3.62 14.65
N GLN A 244 3.76 4.50 14.52
CA GLN A 244 5.07 4.29 15.14
C GLN A 244 5.00 4.29 16.67
N ARG A 245 4.23 5.21 17.26
CA ARG A 245 4.01 5.25 18.72
C ARG A 245 3.25 4.03 19.22
N ALA A 246 2.21 3.60 18.49
CA ALA A 246 1.46 2.38 18.76
C ALA A 246 2.34 1.14 18.68
N CYS A 247 3.20 1.04 17.66
CA CYS A 247 4.17 -0.04 17.51
C CYS A 247 5.10 -0.13 18.73
N ARG A 248 5.66 1.01 19.19
CA ARG A 248 6.50 1.03 20.41
C ARG A 248 5.73 0.60 21.67
N ALA A 249 4.49 1.06 21.81
CA ALA A 249 3.64 0.70 22.94
C ALA A 249 3.30 -0.80 22.95
N MET A 250 2.92 -1.36 21.80
CA MET A 250 2.71 -2.80 21.63
C MET A 250 3.96 -3.60 21.96
N GLN A 251 5.13 -3.18 21.45
CA GLN A 251 6.40 -3.86 21.71
C GLN A 251 6.73 -3.97 23.21
N ALA A 252 6.35 -2.97 24.01
CA ALA A 252 6.56 -2.98 25.45
C ALA A 252 5.53 -3.83 26.22
N LEU A 253 4.38 -4.15 25.61
CA LEU A 253 3.28 -4.80 26.31
C LEU A 253 3.58 -6.28 26.58
N THR A 254 3.67 -6.62 27.86
CA THR A 254 3.83 -7.99 28.36
C THR A 254 3.06 -8.14 29.67
N VAL A 255 2.20 -9.15 29.77
CA VAL A 255 1.37 -9.42 30.97
C VAL A 255 1.27 -10.93 31.17
N ASN A 256 1.62 -11.44 32.36
CA ASN A 256 1.55 -12.88 32.69
C ASN A 256 2.19 -13.83 31.65
N GLY A 257 3.25 -13.36 30.97
CA GLY A 257 3.95 -14.10 29.91
C GLY A 257 3.33 -13.95 28.51
N TRP A 258 2.13 -13.38 28.39
CA TRP A 258 1.56 -12.95 27.12
C TRP A 258 2.24 -11.68 26.62
N ARG A 259 2.41 -11.61 25.30
CA ARG A 259 3.08 -10.50 24.61
C ARG A 259 2.27 -10.10 23.39
N VAL A 260 2.08 -8.81 23.18
CA VAL A 260 1.68 -8.27 21.87
C VAL A 260 2.96 -7.86 21.16
N ARG A 261 3.21 -8.40 19.97
CA ARG A 261 4.48 -8.19 19.27
C ARG A 261 4.23 -7.73 17.84
N PRO A 262 4.51 -6.45 17.53
CA PRO A 262 4.55 -5.97 16.16
C PRO A 262 5.45 -6.83 15.28
N LEU A 263 5.05 -7.04 14.04
CA LEU A 263 5.81 -7.85 13.09
C LEU A 263 7.04 -7.11 12.54
N HIS A 264 6.94 -5.79 12.38
CA HIS A 264 8.04 -4.90 12.02
C HIS A 264 7.68 -3.44 12.36
N GLU A 265 8.66 -2.56 12.33
CA GLU A 265 8.43 -1.11 12.38
C GLU A 265 7.62 -0.64 11.16
N PRO A 266 6.60 0.22 11.33
CA PRO A 266 5.67 0.55 10.26
C PRO A 266 6.31 1.44 9.18
N ASP A 267 6.14 1.05 7.93
CA ASP A 267 6.57 1.84 6.75
C ASP A 267 5.59 2.95 6.39
N THR A 268 4.34 2.77 6.81
CA THR A 268 3.17 3.63 6.57
C THR A 268 2.35 3.72 7.88
N ASN A 269 1.04 3.94 7.81
CA ASN A 269 0.14 4.04 8.95
C ASN A 269 -0.52 2.70 9.34
N ILE A 270 0.08 1.57 8.98
CA ILE A 270 -0.42 0.23 9.30
C ILE A 270 0.53 -0.44 10.30
N VAL A 271 -0.03 -1.05 11.34
CA VAL A 271 0.71 -1.90 12.28
C VAL A 271 0.07 -3.28 12.32
N CYS A 272 0.86 -4.32 12.08
CA CYS A 272 0.48 -5.70 12.32
C CYS A 272 1.21 -6.24 13.54
N ALA A 273 0.51 -6.98 14.39
CA ALA A 273 1.08 -7.60 15.58
C ALA A 273 0.49 -8.99 15.83
N VAL A 274 1.27 -9.86 16.45
CA VAL A 274 0.81 -11.16 16.92
C VAL A 274 0.68 -11.16 18.43
N VAL A 275 -0.29 -11.91 18.95
CA VAL A 275 -0.44 -12.18 20.39
C VAL A 275 0.24 -13.52 20.64
N THR A 276 1.29 -13.52 21.45
CA THR A 276 2.18 -14.67 21.61
C THR A 276 2.52 -14.94 23.07
N ARG A 277 2.83 -16.20 23.36
CA ARG A 277 3.48 -16.65 24.60
C ARG A 277 4.61 -17.61 24.24
N ASP A 278 5.63 -17.68 25.08
CA ASP A 278 6.78 -18.58 24.83
C ASP A 278 6.32 -20.05 24.76
N GLY A 279 6.84 -20.79 23.79
CA GLY A 279 6.47 -22.19 23.54
C GLY A 279 5.07 -22.39 22.92
N GLN A 280 4.33 -21.33 22.63
CA GLN A 280 3.01 -21.40 21.99
C GLN A 280 3.13 -21.96 20.57
N ARG A 281 2.16 -22.76 20.11
CA ARG A 281 2.10 -23.20 18.70
C ARG A 281 1.46 -22.11 17.84
N VAL A 282 1.87 -22.03 16.57
CA VAL A 282 1.27 -21.08 15.60
C VAL A 282 -0.26 -21.20 15.52
N GLU A 283 -0.79 -22.42 15.57
CA GLU A 283 -2.23 -22.66 15.49
C GLU A 283 -3.00 -22.10 16.70
N ASP A 284 -2.31 -21.92 17.83
CA ASP A 284 -2.87 -21.35 19.04
C ASP A 284 -2.81 -19.82 19.01
N CYS A 285 -1.81 -19.23 18.33
CA CYS A 285 -1.71 -17.77 18.15
C CYS A 285 -2.96 -17.18 17.49
N SER A 286 -3.54 -17.88 16.50
CA SER A 286 -4.76 -17.42 15.83
C SER A 286 -5.96 -17.35 16.77
N ARG A 287 -6.12 -18.34 17.67
CA ARG A 287 -7.20 -18.33 18.68
C ARG A 287 -6.98 -17.21 19.69
N CYS A 288 -5.73 -16.99 20.10
CA CYS A 288 -5.37 -15.91 21.00
C CYS A 288 -5.61 -14.52 20.39
N ALA A 289 -5.28 -14.34 19.11
CA ALA A 289 -5.56 -13.09 18.41
C ALA A 289 -7.07 -12.80 18.35
N ALA A 290 -7.89 -13.83 18.09
CA ALA A 290 -9.35 -13.70 18.09
C ALA A 290 -9.89 -13.34 19.49
N ALA A 291 -9.51 -14.09 20.52
CA ALA A 291 -9.92 -13.83 21.90
C ALA A 291 -9.51 -12.42 22.35
N PHE A 292 -8.29 -11.98 22.00
CA PHE A 292 -7.81 -10.64 22.30
C PHE A 292 -8.66 -9.56 21.61
N VAL A 293 -9.02 -9.74 20.33
CA VAL A 293 -9.90 -8.80 19.62
C VAL A 293 -11.29 -8.73 20.26
N ASP A 294 -11.85 -9.86 20.68
CA ASP A 294 -13.16 -9.89 21.33
C ASP A 294 -13.12 -9.20 22.71
N ALA A 295 -12.06 -9.41 23.48
CA ALA A 295 -11.83 -8.70 24.75
C ALA A 295 -11.70 -7.18 24.54
N LEU A 296 -10.95 -6.74 23.52
CA LEU A 296 -10.87 -5.32 23.16
C LEU A 296 -12.26 -4.74 22.79
N ARG A 297 -13.09 -5.49 22.06
CA ARG A 297 -14.43 -5.04 21.67
C ARG A 297 -15.37 -4.92 22.87
N ALA A 298 -15.30 -5.86 23.82
CA ALA A 298 -16.17 -5.88 25.00
C ALA A 298 -16.06 -4.60 25.84
N VAL A 299 -14.87 -3.99 25.87
CA VAL A 299 -14.60 -2.76 26.64
C VAL A 299 -14.62 -1.49 25.78
N GLY A 300 -15.13 -1.57 24.54
CA GLY A 300 -15.25 -0.42 23.63
C GLY A 300 -13.90 0.14 23.17
N ALA A 301 -12.84 -0.68 23.17
CA ALA A 301 -11.49 -0.29 22.78
C ALA A 301 -11.39 0.01 21.27
N PRO A 302 -10.30 0.65 20.82
CA PRO A 302 -10.18 1.10 19.43
C PRO A 302 -10.22 -0.05 18.41
N MET A 303 -10.61 0.32 17.19
CA MET A 303 -10.81 -0.57 16.05
C MET A 303 -9.55 -1.40 15.73
N CYS A 304 -9.60 -2.69 16.07
CA CYS A 304 -8.65 -3.71 15.63
C CYS A 304 -9.35 -4.65 14.64
N SER A 305 -8.64 -4.98 13.56
CA SER A 305 -9.06 -6.02 12.61
C SER A 305 -8.14 -7.23 12.73
N LEU A 306 -8.59 -8.39 12.24
CA LEU A 306 -7.74 -9.56 12.05
C LEU A 306 -7.34 -9.66 10.58
N THR A 307 -6.08 -10.01 10.35
CA THR A 307 -5.59 -10.40 9.03
C THR A 307 -4.96 -11.79 9.14
N VAL A 308 -5.10 -12.61 8.10
CA VAL A 308 -4.53 -13.97 8.08
C VAL A 308 -3.36 -13.98 7.13
N PHE A 309 -2.19 -14.33 7.64
CA PHE A 309 -1.01 -14.58 6.84
C PHE A 309 -0.93 -16.05 6.48
N ARG A 310 -0.83 -16.35 5.19
CA ARG A 310 -0.52 -17.70 4.71
C ARG A 310 0.97 -17.85 4.55
N ARG A 311 1.52 -19.02 4.90
CA ARG A 311 2.95 -19.32 4.80
C ARG A 311 3.50 -19.13 3.38
N GLU A 312 2.71 -19.45 2.37
CA GLU A 312 3.09 -19.24 0.97
C GLU A 312 3.12 -17.77 0.51
N GLU A 313 2.47 -16.86 1.24
CA GLU A 313 2.38 -15.42 0.95
C GLU A 313 3.29 -14.61 1.88
N ALA A 314 3.68 -15.17 3.03
CA ALA A 314 4.59 -14.56 3.99
C ALA A 314 5.58 -15.56 4.62
N PRO A 315 6.45 -16.23 3.83
CA PRO A 315 7.39 -17.20 4.38
C PRO A 315 8.26 -16.69 5.55
N PRO A 316 8.84 -15.46 5.50
CA PRO A 316 9.67 -14.95 6.60
C PRO A 316 8.95 -14.88 7.96
N LEU A 317 7.62 -14.72 7.95
CA LEU A 317 6.83 -14.75 9.18
C LEU A 317 6.93 -16.11 9.89
N PHE A 318 6.83 -17.20 9.13
CA PHE A 318 6.85 -18.56 9.65
C PHE A 318 8.27 -19.07 9.87
N ASP A 319 9.19 -18.68 9.00
CA ASP A 319 10.54 -19.26 8.98
C ASP A 319 11.51 -18.51 9.90
N ALA A 320 11.24 -17.23 10.23
CA ALA A 320 12.12 -16.40 11.05
C ALA A 320 11.40 -15.65 12.18
N LEU A 321 10.36 -14.86 11.88
CA LEU A 321 9.77 -13.94 12.87
C LEU A 321 9.06 -14.67 14.02
N LEU A 322 8.16 -15.61 13.72
CA LEU A 322 7.44 -16.37 14.75
C LEU A 322 8.39 -17.20 15.64
N PRO A 323 9.38 -17.94 15.09
CA PRO A 323 10.41 -18.60 15.91
C PRO A 323 11.19 -17.62 16.80
N ALA A 324 11.58 -16.46 16.29
CA ALA A 324 12.28 -15.43 17.07
C ALA A 324 11.43 -14.87 18.23
N LEU A 325 10.10 -14.96 18.11
CA LEU A 325 9.15 -14.63 19.18
C LEU A 325 8.89 -15.81 20.14
N GLY A 326 9.57 -16.95 20.01
CA GLY A 326 9.37 -18.14 20.85
C GLY A 326 8.13 -18.95 20.47
N VAL A 327 7.56 -18.72 19.28
CA VAL A 327 6.43 -19.49 18.75
C VAL A 327 6.94 -20.73 18.02
N ARG A 328 6.40 -21.90 18.37
CA ARG A 328 6.71 -23.17 17.72
C ARG A 328 5.98 -23.28 16.37
N VAL A 329 6.75 -23.24 15.30
CA VAL A 329 6.27 -23.42 13.92
C VAL A 329 6.58 -24.84 13.46
N SER A 330 5.58 -25.53 12.93
CA SER A 330 5.74 -26.89 12.38
C SER A 330 5.74 -26.89 10.84
N SER A 331 6.10 -28.01 10.22
CA SER A 331 5.97 -28.17 8.76
C SER A 331 4.52 -28.15 8.28
N SER A 332 3.55 -28.49 9.15
CA SER A 332 2.12 -28.43 8.83
C SER A 332 1.49 -27.07 9.08
N SER A 333 2.18 -26.12 9.70
CA SER A 333 1.67 -24.77 9.95
C SER A 333 1.50 -24.03 8.61
N ARG A 334 0.25 -23.70 8.26
CA ARG A 334 -0.13 -23.09 6.97
C ARG A 334 -0.45 -21.61 7.05
N GLU A 335 -1.01 -21.16 8.17
CA GLU A 335 -1.48 -19.80 8.34
C GLU A 335 -1.46 -19.36 9.81
N VAL A 336 -1.49 -18.04 10.03
CA VAL A 336 -1.60 -17.42 11.35
C VAL A 336 -2.42 -16.15 11.26
N ALA A 337 -3.31 -15.92 12.23
CA ALA A 337 -4.01 -14.65 12.35
C ALA A 337 -3.16 -13.65 13.14
N ALA A 338 -3.13 -12.41 12.67
CA ALA A 338 -2.46 -11.29 13.32
C ALA A 338 -3.47 -10.15 13.52
N LEU A 339 -3.25 -9.38 14.57
CA LEU A 339 -3.89 -8.09 14.79
C LEU A 339 -3.44 -7.12 13.71
N ARG A 340 -4.37 -6.32 13.20
CA ARG A 340 -4.10 -5.31 12.18
C ARG A 340 -4.79 -4.00 12.54
N PHE A 341 -3.99 -2.96 12.65
CA PHE A 341 -4.40 -1.59 12.96
C PHE A 341 -4.09 -0.69 11.78
N VAL A 342 -5.04 0.19 11.43
CA VAL A 342 -4.89 1.18 10.37
C VAL A 342 -5.19 2.55 10.93
N PHE A 343 -4.15 3.37 11.06
CA PHE A 343 -4.22 4.72 11.61
C PHE A 343 -4.55 5.73 10.50
N ALA A 344 -5.72 5.59 9.89
CA ALA A 344 -6.19 6.45 8.79
C ALA A 344 -7.11 7.58 9.24
N ASN A 345 -7.66 7.51 10.46
CA ASN A 345 -8.49 8.59 11.00
C ASN A 345 -7.58 9.68 11.60
N PRO A 346 -7.54 10.91 11.03
CA PRO A 346 -6.69 11.98 11.54
C PRO A 346 -7.14 12.48 12.93
N GLU A 347 -8.39 12.23 13.32
CA GLU A 347 -8.94 12.61 14.63
C GLU A 347 -8.58 11.65 15.76
N LEU A 348 -7.77 10.61 15.50
CA LEU A 348 -7.29 9.74 16.56
C LEU A 348 -6.46 10.54 17.57
N SER A 349 -6.81 10.36 18.84
CA SER A 349 -6.18 11.03 19.97
C SER A 349 -4.73 10.61 20.11
N ASP A 350 -3.86 11.56 20.48
CA ASP A 350 -2.49 11.28 20.89
C ASP A 350 -2.39 10.40 22.13
N ALA A 351 -3.47 10.27 22.90
CA ALA A 351 -3.55 9.35 24.02
C ALA A 351 -3.74 7.88 23.59
N TRP A 352 -4.07 7.62 22.32
CA TRP A 352 -4.41 6.29 21.82
C TRP A 352 -3.40 5.20 22.23
N PRO A 353 -2.06 5.38 22.12
CA PRO A 353 -1.12 4.33 22.49
C PRO A 353 -1.20 3.96 23.98
N ARG A 354 -1.41 4.95 24.86
CA ARG A 354 -1.57 4.73 26.31
C ARG A 354 -2.87 4.02 26.59
N ASP A 355 -3.96 4.49 25.97
CA ASP A 355 -5.29 3.95 26.21
C ASP A 355 -5.40 2.51 25.68
N PHE A 356 -4.82 2.23 24.50
CA PHE A 356 -4.64 0.88 23.97
C PHE A 356 -3.84 0.01 24.94
N THR A 357 -2.69 0.47 25.44
CA THR A 357 -1.85 -0.32 26.36
C THR A 357 -2.60 -0.73 27.62
N ARG A 358 -3.33 0.21 28.25
CA ARG A 358 -4.14 -0.06 29.44
C ARG A 358 -5.20 -1.12 29.17
N VAL A 359 -5.93 -0.96 28.07
CA VAL A 359 -7.04 -1.87 27.73
C VAL A 359 -6.52 -3.24 27.29
N ALA A 360 -5.47 -3.26 26.48
CA ALA A 360 -4.80 -4.47 26.04
C ALA A 360 -4.20 -5.26 27.22
N ALA A 361 -3.66 -4.58 28.23
CA ALA A 361 -3.18 -5.24 29.44
C ALA A 361 -4.32 -6.00 30.14
N GLY A 362 -5.47 -5.36 30.38
CA GLY A 362 -6.64 -6.03 30.96
C GLY A 362 -7.13 -7.21 30.12
N ALA A 363 -7.18 -7.06 28.79
CA ALA A 363 -7.53 -8.16 27.89
C ALA A 363 -6.57 -9.35 28.01
N LEU A 364 -5.27 -9.10 28.19
CA LEU A 364 -4.28 -10.17 28.42
C LEU A 364 -4.41 -10.82 29.81
N GLU A 365 -4.88 -10.10 30.83
CA GLU A 365 -5.12 -10.65 32.17
C GLU A 365 -6.28 -11.66 32.17
N GLU A 366 -7.29 -11.44 31.33
CA GLU A 366 -8.45 -12.34 31.18
C GLU A 366 -8.14 -13.58 30.33
N MET A 367 -7.05 -13.57 29.56
CA MET A 367 -6.67 -14.71 28.71
C MET A 367 -6.12 -15.86 29.56
N THR A 368 -6.82 -16.99 29.51
CA THR A 368 -6.42 -18.23 30.19
C THR A 368 -5.13 -18.79 29.57
N PRO A 369 -4.16 -19.28 30.39
CA PRO A 369 -2.88 -19.83 29.95
C PRO A 369 -2.91 -20.87 28.82
#